data_AF-A0A523HQW7-F1
#
_entry.id   AF-A0A523HQW7-F1
#
_cell.length_a   1.000
_cell.length_b   1.000
_cell.length_c   1.000
_cell.angle_alpha   90.00
_cell.angle_beta   90.00
_cell.angle_gamma   90.00
#
_symmetry.space_group_name_H-M   'P 1'
#
loop_
_entity.id
_entity.type
_entity.pdbx_description
1 polymer ?
#
loop_
_entity_poly.entity_id
_entity_poly.type
_entity_poly.pdbx_seq_one_letter_code
_entity_poly.pdbx_strand_id
1 'polypeptide(L)' 'MVPRAEVALIIADLGLVEGLIGQEVFATIVVMVIFTTLVTPPMLRTLSAQDGMRQGLSTVELPPTISGEEESIWYFKAR' A
#
# COMPACT_ATOMS: atom_id res chain seq x y z
N MET A 1 8.01 0.56 -2.46
CA MET A 1 8.44 1.66 -1.58
C MET A 1 9.92 1.46 -1.32
N VAL A 2 10.77 2.47 -1.55
CA VAL A 2 12.08 2.46 -0.89
C VAL A 2 11.79 2.54 0.61
N PRO A 3 12.40 1.71 1.46
CA PRO A 3 12.21 1.82 2.89
C PRO A 3 12.61 3.22 3.35
N ARG A 4 11.64 4.06 3.72
CA ARG A 4 11.84 5.45 4.16
C ARG A 4 12.84 5.54 5.32
N ALA A 5 12.90 4.50 6.13
CA ALA A 5 13.85 4.36 7.23
C ALA A 5 15.31 4.32 6.73
N GLU A 6 15.59 3.57 5.67
CA GLU A 6 16.95 3.35 5.19
C GLU A 6 17.54 4.64 4.63
N VAL A 7 16.78 5.37 3.81
CA VAL A 7 17.21 6.67 3.28
C VAL A 7 17.33 7.72 4.39
N ALA A 8 16.39 7.75 5.34
CA ALA A 8 16.44 8.72 6.44
C ALA A 8 17.68 8.52 7.33
N LEU A 9 18.04 7.26 7.63
CA LEU A 9 19.21 6.94 8.44
C LEU A 9 20.52 7.23 7.69
N ILE A 10 20.59 6.96 6.40
CA ILE A 10 21.76 7.30 5.57
C ILE A 10 21.99 8.82 5.57
N ILE A 11 20.94 9.63 5.40
CA ILE A 11 21.06 11.09 5.41
C ILE A 11 21.43 11.62 6.81
N ALA A 12 20.86 11.04 7.87
CA ALA A 12 21.17 11.42 9.24
C ALA A 12 22.64 11.09 9.59
N ASP A 13 23.14 9.93 9.17
CA ASP A 13 24.54 9.53 9.36
C ASP A 13 25.49 10.47 8.60
N LEU A 14 25.19 10.79 7.34
CA LEU A 14 25.94 11.78 6.57
C LEU A 14 25.96 13.14 7.27
N GLY A 15 24.82 13.61 7.78
CA GLY A 15 24.76 14.86 8.54
C GLY A 15 25.56 14.83 9.85
N LEU A 16 25.67 13.67 10.50
CA LEU A 16 26.45 13.50 11.72
C LEU A 16 27.96 13.51 11.42
N VAL A 17 28.39 12.83 10.36
CA VAL A 17 29.80 12.78 9.92
C VAL A 17 30.29 14.14 9.42
N GLU A 18 29.45 14.87 8.69
CA GLU A 18 29.74 16.23 8.22
C GLU A 18 29.64 17.29 9.34
N GLY A 19 29.22 16.89 10.56
CA GLY A 19 29.07 17.80 11.70
C GLY A 19 27.90 18.79 11.58
N LEU A 20 26.96 18.55 10.65
CA LEU A 20 25.75 19.36 10.47
C LEU A 20 24.73 19.12 11.59
N ILE A 21 24.73 17.92 12.17
CA ILE A 21 23.87 17.55 13.30
C ILE A 21 24.67 16.83 14.40
N GLY A 22 24.28 17.03 15.65
CA GLY A 22 24.88 16.36 16.81
C GLY A 22 24.33 14.95 17.05
N GLN A 23 24.97 14.21 17.95
CA GLN A 23 24.60 12.83 18.33
C GLN A 23 23.17 12.76 18.87
N GLU A 24 22.73 13.80 19.59
CA GLU A 24 21.39 13.94 20.17
C GLU A 24 20.31 14.05 19.09
N VAL A 25 20.60 14.78 18.02
CA VAL A 25 19.69 14.95 16.87
C VAL A 25 19.61 13.66 16.07
N PHE A 26 20.74 12.99 15.84
CA PHE A 26 20.77 11.67 15.22
C PHE A 26 19.91 10.66 16.00
N ALA A 27 20.09 10.57 17.32
CA ALA A 27 19.30 9.69 18.18
C ALA A 27 17.79 10.03 18.10
N THR A 28 17.45 11.31 18.04
CA THR A 28 16.06 11.78 17.88
C THR A 28 15.45 11.31 16.55
N ILE A 29 16.21 11.38 15.45
CA ILE A 29 15.76 10.90 14.13
C ILE A 29 15.48 9.40 14.16
N VAL A 30 16.39 8.61 14.74
CA VAL A 30 16.21 7.15 14.90
C VAL A 30 14.92 6.83 15.65
N VAL A 31 14.70 7.48 16.79
CA VAL A 31 13.49 7.31 17.60
C VAL A 31 12.24 7.69 16.80
N MET A 32 12.28 8.80 16.06
CA MET A 32 11.14 9.28 15.25
C MET A 32 10.78 8.30 14.13
N VAL A 33 11.76 7.71 13.45
CA VAL A 33 11.54 6.72 12.39
C VAL A 33 10.86 5.46 12.95
N ILE A 34 11.37 4.94 14.08
CA ILE A 34 10.78 3.76 14.73
C ILE A 34 9.37 4.08 15.21
N PHE A 35 9.21 5.20 15.91
CA PHE A 35 7.94 5.63 16.47
C PHE A 35 6.85 5.75 15.41
N THR A 36 7.12 6.48 14.32
CA THR A 36 6.13 6.66 13.25
C THR A 36 5.84 5.36 12.51
N THR A 37 6.81 4.45 12.37
CA THR A 37 6.59 3.12 11.76
C THR A 37 5.65 2.26 12.61
N LEU A 38 5.77 2.32 13.95
CA LEU A 38 4.89 1.58 14.86
C LEU A 38 3.51 2.22 15.00
N VAL A 39 3.43 3.56 14.99
CA VAL A 39 2.19 4.31 15.19
C VAL A 39 1.33 4.39 13.94
N THR A 40 1.92 4.35 12.74
CA THR A 40 1.19 4.51 11.47
C THR A 40 0.17 3.37 11.21
N PRO A 41 0.49 2.07 11.32
CA PRO A 41 -0.47 0.98 11.09
C PRO A 41 -1.71 1.00 12.00
N PRO A 42 -1.61 1.18 13.35
CA PRO A 42 -2.79 1.26 14.20
C PRO A 42 -3.61 2.52 13.91
N MET A 43 -2.95 3.66 13.64
CA MET A 43 -3.63 4.91 13.30
C MET A 43 -4.37 4.81 11.95
N LEU A 44 -3.78 4.16 10.95
CA LEU A 44 -4.48 3.89 9.69
C LEU A 44 -5.61 2.87 9.87
N ARG A 45 -5.46 1.87 10.74
CA ARG A 45 -6.57 0.93 11.03
C ARG A 45 -7.77 1.64 11.65
N THR A 46 -7.58 2.59 12.56
CA THR A 46 -8.70 3.31 13.17
C THR A 46 -9.35 4.30 12.20
N LEU A 47 -8.57 4.93 11.33
CA LEU A 47 -9.08 5.87 10.31
C LEU A 47 -9.75 5.14 9.13
N SER A 48 -9.12 4.09 8.60
CA SER A 48 -9.67 3.29 7.49
C SER A 48 -10.74 2.27 7.92
N ALA A 49 -11.00 2.09 9.23
CA ALA A 49 -12.14 1.30 9.70
C ALA A 49 -13.50 1.82 9.20
N GLN A 50 -13.57 3.07 8.71
CA GLN A 50 -14.78 3.64 8.09
C GLN A 50 -14.91 3.32 6.58
N ASP A 51 -13.86 2.86 5.90
CA ASP A 51 -13.87 2.55 4.45
C ASP A 51 -14.17 1.08 4.13
N GLY A 52 -14.15 0.20 5.15
CA GLY A 52 -14.43 -1.24 5.01
C GLY A 52 -15.86 -1.59 4.59
N MET A 53 -16.80 -0.64 4.59
CA MET A 53 -18.18 -0.88 4.15
C MET A 53 -18.43 -0.66 2.65
N ARG A 54 -17.42 -0.23 1.86
CA ARG A 54 -17.58 0.02 0.40
C ARG A 54 -16.80 -0.93 -0.51
N GLN A 55 -15.87 -1.72 0.01
CA GLN A 55 -15.04 -2.61 -0.82
C GLN A 55 -15.69 -3.96 -1.19
N GLY A 56 -16.87 -4.28 -0.65
CA GLY A 56 -17.61 -5.50 -0.98
C GLY A 56 -18.52 -5.44 -2.21
N LEU A 57 -18.59 -4.30 -2.92
CA LEU A 57 -19.55 -4.07 -4.02
C LEU A 57 -18.93 -4.01 -5.43
N SER A 58 -17.65 -4.35 -5.59
CA SER A 58 -16.92 -4.11 -6.86
C SER A 58 -16.53 -5.36 -7.66
N THR A 59 -17.09 -6.55 -7.41
CA THR A 59 -16.81 -7.74 -8.26
C THR A 59 -18.01 -8.65 -8.56
N VAL A 60 -19.24 -8.18 -8.44
CA VAL A 60 -20.37 -8.87 -9.12
C VAL A 60 -20.55 -8.26 -10.52
N GLU A 61 -19.67 -8.62 -11.44
CA GLU A 61 -20.02 -8.69 -12.86
C GLU A 61 -19.95 -10.15 -13.27
N LEU A 62 -21.11 -10.81 -13.18
CA LEU A 62 -21.33 -12.08 -13.87
C LEU A 62 -21.19 -11.79 -15.37
N PRO A 63 -20.37 -12.54 -16.13
CA PRO A 63 -20.46 -12.49 -17.58
C PRO A 63 -21.91 -12.81 -17.97
N PRO A 64 -22.45 -12.24 -19.08
CA PRO A 64 -23.75 -12.66 -19.56
C PRO A 64 -23.68 -14.15 -19.83
N THR A 65 -24.27 -14.93 -18.93
CA THR A 65 -24.47 -16.36 -19.15
C THR A 65 -25.54 -16.42 -20.23
N ILE A 66 -25.07 -16.54 -21.46
CA ILE A 66 -25.87 -17.03 -22.58
C ILE A 66 -26.25 -18.46 -22.24
N SER A 67 -27.34 -18.60 -21.49
CA SER A 67 -27.97 -19.88 -21.22
C SER A 67 -28.87 -20.24 -22.39
N GLY A 68 -28.42 -21.18 -23.20
CA GLY A 68 -29.25 -21.95 -24.11
C GLY A 68 -29.08 -21.61 -25.59
N GLU A 69 -28.63 -22.62 -26.34
CA GLU A 69 -28.89 -22.84 -27.77
C GLU A 69 -28.12 -22.06 -28.85
N GLU A 70 -27.69 -20.81 -28.62
CA GLU A 70 -27.16 -19.98 -29.71
C GLU A 70 -25.68 -20.24 -30.09
N GLU A 71 -24.84 -20.81 -29.20
CA GLU A 71 -23.43 -21.08 -29.53
C GLU A 71 -23.24 -22.17 -30.60
N SER A 72 -24.13 -23.17 -30.65
CA SER A 72 -24.07 -24.27 -31.63
C SER A 72 -24.34 -23.77 -33.05
N ILE A 73 -25.14 -22.72 -33.20
CA ILE A 73 -25.50 -22.15 -34.50
C ILE A 73 -24.33 -21.33 -35.09
N TRP A 74 -23.62 -20.59 -34.24
CA TRP A 74 -22.47 -19.79 -34.68
C TRP A 74 -21.28 -20.64 -35.13
N TYR A 75 -20.98 -21.73 -34.44
CA TYR A 75 -19.87 -22.62 -34.80
C TYR A 75 -20.11 -23.39 -36.11
N PHE A 76 -21.36 -23.73 -36.43
CA PHE A 76 -21.69 -24.48 -37.66
C PHE A 76 -21.72 -23.57 -38.90
N LYS A 77 -22.03 -22.28 -38.73
CA LYS A 77 -22.12 -21.32 -39.85
C LYS A 77 -20.77 -20.76 -40.31
N ALA A 78 -19.71 -20.94 -39.52
CA ALA A 78 -18.37 -20.45 -39.81
C ALA A 78 -17.47 -21.48 -40.52
N ARG A 79 -18.02 -22.60 -41.01
CA ARG A 79 -17.31 -23.61 -41.80
C ARG A 79 -17.86 -23.72 -43.22
#